data_AF-A0A1H8YBA4-F1
#
_entry.id   AF-A0A1H8YBA4-F1
#
_cell.length_a   1.000
_cell.length_b   1.000
_cell.length_c   1.000
_cell.angle_alpha   90.00
_cell.angle_beta   90.00
_cell.angle_gamma   90.00
#
_symmetry.space_group_name_H-M   'P 1'
#
loop_
_entity.id
_entity.type
_entity.pdbx_description
1 polymer ?
#
loop_
_entity_poly.entity_id
_entity_poly.type
_entity_poly.pdbx_seq_one_letter_code
_entity_poly.pdbx_strand_id
1 'polypeptide(L)'
;MAIASCPLRHVFTIAAFKHKAETIAPPESVTVLDVEEEPAENDISGVQHTSDSESRAYVIFTSGSTGSPKGVPISHANLAQLLAWQEHAFELGPHYASVQILPVGFDFGFEEILNQLCFGGRIHFAEPEDTLIPSRYAQRVTEYGANLLYVTPSHLEVLLPALNLEAFRMILVGGEKFSWKLWDHLASSFSPQRRIFNGYGPTETTITSTSHRLASSDRETYSIAASLPIGTPCSDTRIYILDVARNPSPPGVVGEIYIGGAGVSEGYLDSASREQGSRFEPDPFDDRPHARMFRTGDIARFLEDGAIEYLGRSDQQVKVNGFRIELEEIAQAVRHAGADQVVVDYDQSSGRTNPLVAYITLPTQADTDLRQLHQAVATRLPIYMRPHLIVLDELPLTTNAKHDLGALRERYFSNLIESPSASPDSDTAVEEGICRIWQHLLGVPFLKPQDDIFEYGASSIVILQARTDIEERTGLAVDLSSLFEHRTSEAQARHLLHSSFLHPSPSASGLPSRRNSRAFLRMRQRAAARSA
;
A
#
# COMPACT_ATOMS: atom_id res chain seq x y z
N MET A 1 -2.77 15.64 -20.80
CA MET A 1 -3.02 15.80 -22.25
C MET A 1 -3.43 14.51 -22.97
N ALA A 2 -3.42 13.32 -22.36
CA ALA A 2 -3.73 12.04 -23.03
C ALA A 2 -5.21 11.56 -22.95
N ILE A 3 -6.11 12.34 -22.35
CA ILE A 3 -7.54 11.97 -22.20
C ILE A 3 -8.35 12.22 -23.48
N ALA A 4 -7.79 12.95 -24.45
CA ALA A 4 -8.52 13.42 -25.65
C ALA A 4 -9.01 12.31 -26.60
N SER A 5 -8.55 11.05 -26.45
CA SER A 5 -9.00 9.91 -27.27
C SER A 5 -10.16 9.12 -26.65
N CYS A 6 -10.54 9.43 -25.41
CA CYS A 6 -11.76 8.92 -24.80
C CYS A 6 -12.78 10.06 -24.83
N PRO A 7 -13.99 9.91 -25.42
CA PRO A 7 -15.04 10.90 -25.27
C PRO A 7 -15.52 10.86 -23.82
N LEU A 8 -14.74 11.45 -22.92
CA LEU A 8 -15.05 11.58 -21.51
C LEU A 8 -16.34 12.39 -21.42
N ARG A 9 -17.47 11.73 -21.15
CA ARG A 9 -18.78 12.40 -21.07
C ARG A 9 -19.08 12.90 -19.66
N HIS A 10 -18.62 12.15 -18.67
CA HIS A 10 -18.88 12.42 -17.26
C HIS A 10 -17.60 12.25 -16.44
N VAL A 11 -17.43 13.11 -15.43
CA VAL A 11 -16.43 12.94 -14.38
C VAL A 11 -17.18 12.89 -13.06
N PHE A 12 -17.13 11.73 -12.40
CA PHE A 12 -17.65 11.58 -11.06
C PHE A 12 -16.57 11.98 -10.07
N THR A 13 -16.90 12.84 -9.12
CA THR A 13 -15.97 13.36 -8.12
C THR A 13 -16.72 13.69 -6.85
N ILE A 14 -16.01 13.90 -5.75
CA ILE A 14 -16.60 14.42 -4.51
C ILE A 14 -16.52 15.94 -4.50
N ALA A 15 -17.35 16.59 -3.69
CA ALA A 15 -17.43 18.06 -3.57
C ALA A 15 -16.04 18.73 -3.48
N ALA A 16 -15.12 18.14 -2.70
CA ALA A 16 -13.76 18.65 -2.50
C ALA A 16 -12.91 18.74 -3.78
N PHE A 17 -13.19 17.93 -4.80
CA PHE A 17 -12.41 17.86 -6.04
C PHE A 17 -13.18 18.35 -7.27
N LYS A 18 -14.47 18.71 -7.14
CA LYS A 18 -15.33 19.18 -8.23
C LYS A 18 -14.68 20.30 -9.06
N HIS A 19 -14.23 21.36 -8.41
CA HIS A 19 -13.59 22.48 -9.09
C HIS A 19 -12.31 22.08 -9.84
N LYS A 20 -11.49 21.20 -9.24
CA LYS A 20 -10.27 20.69 -9.88
C LYS A 20 -10.59 19.81 -11.09
N ALA A 21 -11.62 18.98 -10.98
CA ALA A 21 -12.12 18.16 -12.07
C ALA A 21 -12.64 19.02 -13.24
N GLU A 22 -13.42 20.06 -12.96
CA GLU A 22 -13.91 21.02 -13.97
C GLU A 22 -12.78 21.80 -14.65
N THR A 23 -11.69 22.04 -13.93
CA THR A 23 -10.51 22.72 -14.48
C THR A 23 -9.71 21.80 -15.41
N ILE A 24 -9.66 20.50 -15.11
CA ILE A 24 -8.91 19.49 -15.88
C ILE A 24 -9.71 18.98 -17.07
N ALA A 25 -11.02 18.81 -16.91
CA ALA A 25 -11.95 18.38 -17.95
C ALA A 25 -12.66 19.62 -18.53
N PRO A 26 -12.28 20.10 -19.72
CA PRO A 26 -12.85 21.33 -20.26
C PRO A 26 -14.38 21.20 -20.38
N PRO A 27 -15.15 22.21 -19.93
CA PRO A 27 -16.58 22.09 -19.64
C PRO A 27 -17.48 21.92 -20.87
N GLU A 28 -16.98 22.16 -22.08
CA GLU A 28 -17.82 22.16 -23.29
C GLU A 28 -18.23 20.75 -23.76
N SER A 29 -17.68 19.67 -23.18
CA SER A 29 -18.05 18.29 -23.53
C SER A 29 -18.14 17.29 -22.37
N VAL A 30 -17.88 17.71 -21.12
CA VAL A 30 -17.76 16.82 -19.96
C VAL A 30 -18.60 17.33 -18.80
N THR A 31 -19.56 16.53 -18.33
CA THR A 31 -20.33 16.85 -17.12
C THR A 31 -19.59 16.37 -15.88
N VAL A 32 -19.18 17.29 -15.01
CA VAL A 32 -18.64 16.92 -13.69
C VAL A 32 -19.81 16.75 -12.71
N LEU A 33 -19.95 15.55 -12.17
CA LEU A 33 -21.00 15.16 -11.24
C LEU A 33 -20.41 14.97 -9.84
N ASP A 34 -21.03 15.62 -8.87
CA ASP A 34 -20.73 15.39 -7.46
C ASP A 34 -21.48 14.14 -7.01
N VAL A 35 -20.76 13.12 -6.55
CA VAL A 35 -21.38 11.87 -6.06
C VAL A 35 -22.02 12.02 -4.68
N GLU A 36 -21.76 13.12 -3.98
CA GLU A 36 -22.39 13.46 -2.70
C GLU A 36 -23.73 14.21 -2.89
N GLU A 37 -24.00 14.74 -4.09
CA GLU A 37 -25.33 15.23 -4.43
C GLU A 37 -26.25 14.01 -4.61
N GLU A 38 -27.27 13.87 -3.75
CA GLU A 38 -28.25 12.77 -3.88
C GLU A 38 -28.80 12.75 -5.31
N PRO A 39 -28.66 11.65 -6.06
CA PRO A 39 -29.34 11.54 -7.32
C PRO A 39 -30.84 11.55 -7.02
N ALA A 40 -31.54 12.58 -7.51
CA ALA A 40 -33.00 12.52 -7.65
C ALA A 40 -33.35 11.15 -8.27
N GLU A 41 -34.32 10.43 -7.72
CA GLU A 41 -34.74 9.08 -8.15
C GLU A 41 -34.57 8.89 -9.65
N ASN A 42 -33.43 8.31 -10.07
CA ASN A 42 -33.08 8.28 -11.48
C ASN A 42 -33.81 7.10 -12.10
N ASP A 43 -34.83 7.40 -12.89
CA ASP A 43 -35.48 6.45 -13.78
C ASP A 43 -34.45 5.93 -14.81
N ILE A 44 -33.91 4.74 -14.55
CA ILE A 44 -32.94 4.07 -15.42
C ILE A 44 -33.58 3.43 -16.67
N SER A 45 -34.91 3.53 -16.84
CA SER A 45 -35.65 2.84 -17.92
C SER A 45 -35.32 3.32 -19.34
N GLY A 46 -34.41 4.29 -19.50
CA GLY A 46 -33.93 4.81 -20.79
C GLY A 46 -32.41 4.68 -21.04
N VAL A 47 -31.63 4.06 -20.15
CA VAL A 47 -30.17 3.96 -20.34
C VAL A 47 -29.87 2.98 -21.47
N GLN A 48 -29.47 3.50 -22.64
CA GLN A 48 -28.92 2.68 -23.71
C GLN A 48 -27.49 2.28 -23.38
N HIS A 49 -27.24 0.99 -23.20
CA HIS A 49 -25.89 0.44 -23.15
C HIS A 49 -25.28 0.51 -24.55
N THR A 50 -24.41 1.49 -24.79
CA THR A 50 -23.72 1.67 -26.08
C THR A 50 -22.32 1.06 -26.11
N SER A 51 -21.89 0.40 -25.03
CA SER A 51 -20.57 -0.24 -24.94
C SER A 51 -20.60 -1.65 -25.52
N ASP A 52 -19.53 -2.03 -26.22
CA ASP A 52 -19.26 -3.40 -26.68
C ASP A 52 -18.06 -4.02 -25.93
N SER A 53 -17.62 -5.22 -26.33
CA SER A 53 -16.50 -5.91 -25.68
C SER A 53 -15.17 -5.16 -25.80
N GLU A 54 -14.94 -4.45 -26.91
CA GLU A 54 -13.70 -3.74 -27.17
C GLU A 54 -13.66 -2.35 -26.52
N SER A 55 -14.83 -1.86 -26.08
CA SER A 55 -14.95 -0.61 -25.35
C SER A 55 -14.13 -0.66 -24.05
N ARG A 56 -13.41 0.43 -23.76
CA ARG A 56 -12.67 0.60 -22.50
C ARG A 56 -13.65 0.58 -21.32
N ALA A 57 -13.45 -0.35 -20.40
CA ALA A 57 -14.21 -0.45 -19.15
C ALA A 57 -13.66 0.50 -18.08
N TYR A 58 -12.34 0.60 -17.93
CA TYR A 58 -11.71 1.54 -17.01
C TYR A 58 -10.31 1.95 -17.47
N VAL A 59 -9.78 3.00 -16.84
CA VAL A 59 -8.37 3.38 -16.90
C VAL A 59 -7.85 3.57 -15.48
N ILE A 60 -6.84 2.81 -15.10
CA ILE A 60 -6.11 3.01 -13.84
C ILE A 60 -4.74 3.56 -14.16
N PHE A 61 -4.32 4.58 -13.42
CA PHE A 61 -3.01 5.19 -13.56
C PHE A 61 -2.00 4.49 -12.64
N THR A 62 -0.87 4.10 -13.20
CA THR A 62 0.27 3.52 -12.49
C THR A 62 1.47 4.46 -12.53
N SER A 63 2.41 4.27 -11.61
CA SER A 63 3.67 5.02 -11.58
C SER A 63 4.49 4.79 -12.85
N GLY A 64 5.12 5.85 -13.36
CA GLY A 64 5.88 5.80 -14.61
C GLY A 64 7.38 5.93 -14.41
N SER A 65 8.18 5.15 -15.14
CA SER A 65 9.65 5.20 -15.04
C SER A 65 10.25 6.54 -15.49
N THR A 66 9.47 7.36 -16.22
CA THR A 66 9.80 8.72 -16.65
C THR A 66 9.31 9.80 -15.67
N GLY A 67 8.77 9.38 -14.51
CA GLY A 67 8.22 10.23 -13.45
C GLY A 67 6.88 10.89 -13.76
N SER A 68 6.17 10.44 -14.79
CA SER A 68 4.77 10.80 -15.07
C SER A 68 3.88 9.55 -15.02
N PRO A 69 2.70 9.62 -14.35
CA PRO A 69 1.77 8.50 -14.30
C PRO A 69 1.31 8.02 -15.68
N LYS A 70 1.12 6.71 -15.84
CA LYS A 70 0.68 6.07 -17.09
C LYS A 70 -0.72 5.50 -16.91
N GLY A 71 -1.66 5.93 -17.75
CA GLY A 71 -2.99 5.33 -17.78
C GLY A 71 -2.98 4.00 -18.51
N VAL A 72 -3.47 2.95 -17.86
CA VAL A 72 -3.66 1.61 -18.43
C VAL A 72 -5.16 1.41 -18.72
N PRO A 73 -5.60 1.57 -19.97
CA PRO A 73 -6.95 1.23 -20.41
C PRO A 73 -7.18 -0.28 -20.43
N ILE A 74 -8.25 -0.72 -19.78
CA ILE A 74 -8.70 -2.11 -19.76
C ILE A 74 -10.07 -2.17 -20.42
N SER A 75 -10.27 -3.11 -21.36
CA SER A 75 -11.54 -3.28 -22.07
C SER A 75 -12.53 -4.18 -21.31
N HIS A 76 -13.80 -4.15 -21.72
CA HIS A 76 -14.79 -5.11 -21.22
C HIS A 76 -14.41 -6.56 -21.55
N ALA A 77 -13.80 -6.81 -22.71
CA ALA A 77 -13.31 -8.14 -23.10
C ALA A 77 -12.21 -8.65 -22.17
N ASN A 78 -11.26 -7.79 -21.79
CA ASN A 78 -10.22 -8.13 -20.83
C ASN A 78 -10.84 -8.57 -19.48
N LEU A 79 -11.79 -7.77 -18.97
CA LEU A 79 -12.48 -8.07 -17.72
C LEU A 79 -13.33 -9.34 -17.78
N ALA A 80 -14.07 -9.55 -18.86
CA ALA A 80 -14.94 -10.72 -19.01
C ALA A 80 -14.15 -12.03 -18.92
N GLN A 81 -12.93 -12.05 -19.45
CA GLN A 81 -12.04 -13.21 -19.39
C GLN A 81 -11.54 -13.48 -17.96
N LEU A 82 -11.16 -12.44 -17.23
CA LEU A 82 -10.79 -12.56 -15.83
C LEU A 82 -11.96 -13.09 -14.99
N LEU A 83 -13.15 -12.51 -15.17
CA LEU A 83 -14.37 -12.91 -14.46
C LEU A 83 -14.76 -14.37 -14.75
N ALA A 84 -14.65 -14.82 -16.01
CA ALA A 84 -14.91 -16.21 -16.37
C ALA A 84 -13.95 -17.18 -15.66
N TRP A 85 -12.67 -16.82 -15.49
CA TRP A 85 -11.74 -17.62 -14.71
C TRP A 85 -12.09 -17.60 -13.21
N GLN A 86 -12.40 -16.43 -12.64
CA GLN A 86 -12.74 -16.27 -11.21
C GLN A 86 -14.00 -17.03 -10.81
N GLU A 87 -15.01 -17.09 -11.69
CA GLU A 87 -16.22 -17.89 -11.46
C GLU A 87 -15.87 -19.34 -11.11
N HIS A 88 -14.94 -19.93 -11.85
CA HIS A 88 -14.50 -21.31 -11.64
C HIS A 88 -13.48 -21.45 -10.51
N ALA A 89 -12.52 -20.52 -10.40
CA ALA A 89 -11.44 -20.61 -9.42
C ALA A 89 -11.92 -20.34 -7.99
N PHE A 90 -12.84 -19.39 -7.82
CA PHE A 90 -13.28 -18.89 -6.52
C PHE A 90 -14.68 -19.36 -6.14
N GLU A 91 -15.49 -19.85 -7.08
CA GLU A 91 -16.88 -20.28 -6.82
C GLU A 91 -17.68 -19.19 -6.07
N LEU A 92 -17.55 -17.94 -6.52
CA LEU A 92 -18.21 -16.79 -5.92
C LEU A 92 -19.73 -16.89 -6.08
N GLY A 93 -20.47 -16.17 -5.23
CA GLY A 93 -21.92 -16.25 -5.20
C GLY A 93 -22.55 -15.39 -4.09
N PRO A 94 -23.89 -15.42 -3.95
CA PRO A 94 -24.64 -14.56 -3.03
C PRO A 94 -24.37 -14.78 -1.53
N HIS A 95 -23.66 -15.85 -1.20
CA HIS A 95 -23.27 -16.17 0.17
C HIS A 95 -21.97 -15.47 0.59
N TYR A 96 -21.28 -14.78 -0.31
CA TYR A 96 -20.12 -13.97 0.02
C TYR A 96 -20.51 -12.55 0.41
N ALA A 97 -19.82 -12.05 1.42
CA ALA A 97 -19.84 -10.65 1.80
C ALA A 97 -18.42 -10.19 2.10
N SER A 98 -18.06 -8.97 1.70
CA SER A 98 -16.77 -8.37 2.01
C SER A 98 -16.93 -6.95 2.57
N VAL A 99 -15.92 -6.52 3.33
CA VAL A 99 -15.74 -5.12 3.75
C VAL A 99 -14.52 -4.61 2.99
N GLN A 100 -14.73 -3.74 2.02
CA GLN A 100 -13.68 -3.28 1.12
C GLN A 100 -12.66 -2.45 1.89
N ILE A 101 -11.40 -2.83 1.75
CA ILE A 101 -10.27 -2.15 2.39
C ILE A 101 -9.24 -1.64 1.38
N LEU A 102 -9.21 -2.25 0.19
CA LEU A 102 -8.34 -1.82 -0.88
C LEU A 102 -9.01 -0.66 -1.64
N PRO A 103 -8.28 0.42 -1.95
CA PRO A 103 -8.87 1.56 -2.64
C PRO A 103 -9.27 1.20 -4.07
N VAL A 104 -10.33 1.83 -4.58
CA VAL A 104 -10.84 1.62 -5.95
C VAL A 104 -9.81 2.01 -7.04
N GLY A 105 -8.88 2.90 -6.72
CA GLY A 105 -7.76 3.26 -7.61
C GLY A 105 -6.69 2.17 -7.73
N PHE A 106 -6.75 1.13 -6.89
CA PHE A 106 -5.98 -0.09 -7.04
C PHE A 106 -6.86 -1.13 -7.74
N ASP A 107 -6.39 -1.66 -8.86
CA ASP A 107 -7.14 -2.58 -9.71
C ASP A 107 -7.58 -3.87 -8.97
N PHE A 108 -6.80 -4.35 -8.00
CA PHE A 108 -7.21 -5.43 -7.10
C PHE A 108 -8.35 -5.03 -6.15
N GLY A 109 -8.42 -3.76 -5.73
CA GLY A 109 -9.58 -3.24 -5.00
C GLY A 109 -10.81 -3.10 -5.90
N PHE A 110 -10.62 -2.76 -7.18
CA PHE A 110 -11.70 -2.75 -8.17
C PHE A 110 -12.22 -4.17 -8.48
N GLU A 111 -11.34 -5.18 -8.48
CA GLU A 111 -11.71 -6.60 -8.60
C GLU A 111 -12.75 -7.01 -7.56
N GLU A 112 -12.60 -6.56 -6.31
CA GLU A 112 -13.55 -6.85 -5.23
C GLU A 112 -14.96 -6.36 -5.58
N ILE A 113 -15.09 -5.14 -6.11
CA ILE A 113 -16.39 -4.58 -6.53
C ILE A 113 -16.98 -5.42 -7.66
N LEU A 114 -16.19 -5.70 -8.70
CA LEU A 114 -16.64 -6.47 -9.85
C LEU A 114 -17.12 -7.86 -9.45
N ASN A 115 -16.33 -8.57 -8.64
CA ASN A 115 -16.65 -9.91 -8.19
C ASN A 115 -17.95 -9.95 -7.37
N GLN A 116 -18.17 -8.99 -6.47
CA GLN A 116 -19.39 -8.95 -5.67
C GLN A 116 -20.62 -8.64 -6.55
N LEU A 117 -20.52 -7.68 -7.47
CA LEU A 117 -21.63 -7.30 -8.34
C LEU A 117 -21.96 -8.34 -9.41
N CYS A 118 -20.95 -8.95 -10.04
CA CYS A 118 -21.13 -9.93 -11.11
C CYS A 118 -21.64 -11.28 -10.60
N PHE A 119 -21.27 -11.69 -9.39
CA PHE A 119 -21.65 -13.00 -8.83
C PHE A 119 -22.74 -12.90 -7.73
N GLY A 120 -23.35 -11.72 -7.56
CA GLY A 120 -24.50 -11.52 -6.68
C GLY A 120 -24.18 -11.50 -5.19
N GLY A 121 -22.90 -11.33 -4.84
CA GLY A 121 -22.45 -11.17 -3.46
C GLY A 121 -22.76 -9.78 -2.90
N ARG A 122 -22.18 -9.47 -1.75
CA ARG A 122 -22.41 -8.20 -1.03
C ARG A 122 -21.09 -7.52 -0.72
N ILE A 123 -21.04 -6.21 -0.93
CA ILE A 123 -19.88 -5.39 -0.59
C ILE A 123 -20.31 -4.28 0.36
N HIS A 124 -19.53 -4.08 1.40
CA HIS A 124 -19.63 -2.93 2.28
C HIS A 124 -18.38 -2.05 2.08
N PHE A 125 -18.57 -0.78 1.78
CA PHE A 125 -17.48 0.18 1.68
C PHE A 125 -17.10 0.63 3.09
N ALA A 126 -15.86 0.36 3.50
CA ALA A 126 -15.37 0.83 4.78
C ALA A 126 -15.15 2.35 4.75
N GLU A 127 -15.51 3.03 5.84
CA GLU A 127 -15.10 4.40 6.06
C GLU A 127 -13.58 4.49 6.25
N PRO A 128 -12.93 5.64 5.98
CA PRO A 128 -11.50 5.80 6.17
C PRO A 128 -11.02 5.31 7.55
N GLU A 129 -11.74 5.64 8.63
CA GLU A 129 -11.41 5.22 10.00
C GLU A 129 -11.49 3.70 10.20
N ASP A 130 -12.39 3.03 9.47
CA ASP A 130 -12.57 1.58 9.56
C ASP A 130 -11.44 0.84 8.83
N THR A 131 -10.93 1.38 7.73
CA THR A 131 -9.73 0.84 7.06
C THR A 131 -8.44 1.10 7.84
N LEU A 132 -8.46 2.16 8.65
CA LEU A 132 -7.29 2.62 9.37
C LEU A 132 -7.07 1.85 10.68
N ILE A 133 -8.14 1.50 11.39
CA ILE A 133 -8.10 0.89 12.73
C ILE A 133 -8.47 -0.61 12.65
N PRO A 134 -7.53 -1.55 12.88
CA PRO A 134 -7.79 -3.00 12.79
C PRO A 134 -8.98 -3.52 13.62
N SER A 135 -9.18 -3.00 14.83
CA SER A 135 -10.30 -3.40 15.70
C SER A 135 -11.65 -2.96 15.14
N ARG A 136 -11.72 -1.77 14.53
CA ARG A 136 -12.92 -1.29 13.84
C ARG A 136 -13.20 -2.12 12.60
N TYR A 137 -12.17 -2.40 11.80
CA TYR A 137 -12.32 -3.30 10.65
C TYR A 137 -12.89 -4.66 11.09
N ALA A 138 -12.34 -5.27 12.15
CA ALA A 138 -12.84 -6.53 12.70
C ALA A 138 -14.29 -6.45 13.20
N GLN A 139 -14.69 -5.31 13.78
CA GLN A 139 -16.08 -5.03 14.15
C GLN A 139 -16.99 -5.01 12.92
N ARG A 140 -16.59 -4.31 11.84
CA ARG A 140 -17.34 -4.26 10.58
C ARG A 140 -17.45 -5.63 9.91
N VAL A 141 -16.38 -6.41 9.93
CA VAL A 141 -16.38 -7.81 9.46
C VAL A 141 -17.47 -8.60 10.20
N THR A 142 -17.56 -8.43 11.52
CA THR A 142 -18.57 -9.12 12.34
C THR A 142 -19.99 -8.60 12.07
N GLU A 143 -20.16 -7.28 12.03
CA GLU A 143 -21.45 -6.60 11.84
C GLU A 143 -22.10 -6.96 10.50
N TYR A 144 -21.32 -6.95 9.42
CA TYR A 144 -21.82 -7.26 8.07
C TYR A 144 -21.73 -8.73 7.70
N GLY A 145 -21.20 -9.57 8.59
CA GLY A 145 -20.98 -11.00 8.35
C GLY A 145 -20.05 -11.24 7.16
N ALA A 146 -19.01 -10.43 7.03
CA ALA A 146 -18.04 -10.54 5.94
C ALA A 146 -17.23 -11.84 6.09
N ASN A 147 -17.11 -12.56 4.98
CA ASN A 147 -16.48 -13.87 4.90
C ASN A 147 -15.56 -14.02 3.67
N LEU A 148 -15.40 -12.95 2.89
CA LEU A 148 -14.42 -12.79 1.82
C LEU A 148 -13.56 -11.56 2.13
N LEU A 149 -12.23 -11.72 2.05
CA LEU A 149 -11.26 -10.67 2.28
C LEU A 149 -10.35 -10.51 1.06
N TYR A 150 -10.27 -9.31 0.50
CA TYR A 150 -9.22 -8.90 -0.43
C TYR A 150 -8.21 -8.07 0.33
N VAL A 151 -6.93 -8.45 0.25
CA VAL A 151 -5.90 -7.81 1.09
C VAL A 151 -4.51 -7.95 0.50
N THR A 152 -3.63 -6.99 0.75
CA THR A 152 -2.19 -7.11 0.47
C THR A 152 -1.48 -7.83 1.63
N PRO A 153 -0.38 -8.57 1.41
CA PRO A 153 0.41 -9.16 2.49
C PRO A 153 0.70 -8.21 3.67
N SER A 154 1.17 -6.99 3.42
CA SER A 154 1.50 -6.04 4.50
C SER A 154 0.27 -5.59 5.29
N HIS A 155 -0.87 -5.36 4.63
CA HIS A 155 -2.12 -5.03 5.31
C HIS A 155 -2.67 -6.23 6.10
N LEU A 156 -2.51 -7.45 5.59
CA LEU A 156 -2.92 -8.65 6.32
C LEU A 156 -2.14 -8.79 7.63
N GLU A 157 -0.82 -8.57 7.63
CA GLU A 157 0.01 -8.54 8.84
C GLU A 157 -0.52 -7.56 9.90
N VAL A 158 -0.96 -6.38 9.46
CA VAL A 158 -1.54 -5.32 10.32
C VAL A 158 -2.89 -5.75 10.92
N LEU A 159 -3.75 -6.40 10.14
CA LEU A 159 -5.10 -6.77 10.58
C LEU A 159 -5.13 -8.04 11.42
N LEU A 160 -4.18 -8.95 11.20
CA LEU A 160 -4.18 -10.30 11.77
C LEU A 160 -4.43 -10.36 13.28
N PRO A 161 -3.80 -9.50 14.13
CA PRO A 161 -4.03 -9.54 15.56
C PRO A 161 -5.47 -9.22 16.00
N ALA A 162 -6.23 -8.48 15.19
CA ALA A 162 -7.60 -8.07 15.48
C ALA A 162 -8.66 -8.94 14.80
N LEU A 163 -8.30 -9.62 13.70
CA LEU A 163 -9.24 -10.40 12.91
C LEU A 163 -9.54 -11.76 13.53
N ASN A 164 -10.83 -12.10 13.63
CA ASN A 164 -11.25 -13.49 13.76
C ASN A 164 -11.17 -14.18 12.39
N LEU A 165 -10.10 -14.92 12.14
CA LEU A 165 -9.92 -15.61 10.86
C LEU A 165 -11.03 -16.62 10.56
N GLU A 166 -11.71 -17.18 11.57
CA GLU A 166 -12.81 -18.14 11.37
C GLU A 166 -14.02 -17.54 10.64
N ALA A 167 -14.17 -16.21 10.65
CA ALA A 167 -15.20 -15.52 9.89
C ALA A 167 -15.01 -15.70 8.36
N PHE A 168 -13.75 -15.85 7.91
CA PHE A 168 -13.43 -15.89 6.49
C PHE A 168 -13.46 -17.30 5.92
N ARG A 169 -14.26 -17.46 4.88
CA ARG A 169 -14.27 -18.62 3.98
C ARG A 169 -13.20 -18.50 2.91
N MET A 170 -12.93 -17.27 2.47
CA MET A 170 -11.94 -16.99 1.44
C MET A 170 -11.12 -15.75 1.75
N ILE A 171 -9.81 -15.83 1.52
CA ILE A 171 -8.88 -14.70 1.58
C ILE A 171 -8.10 -14.65 0.27
N LEU A 172 -8.22 -13.54 -0.45
CA LEU A 172 -7.50 -13.26 -1.68
C LEU A 172 -6.37 -12.30 -1.33
N VAL A 173 -5.14 -12.78 -1.48
CA VAL A 173 -3.92 -12.02 -1.18
C VAL A 173 -3.22 -11.68 -2.48
N GLY A 174 -2.81 -10.43 -2.66
CA GLY A 174 -2.18 -9.99 -3.89
C GLY A 174 -1.43 -8.68 -3.75
N GLY A 175 -0.84 -8.22 -4.86
CA GLY A 175 -0.15 -6.92 -4.91
C GLY A 175 1.28 -6.93 -4.39
N GLU A 176 1.67 -7.81 -3.45
CA GLU A 176 3.03 -7.89 -2.89
C GLU A 176 3.54 -9.34 -2.78
N LYS A 177 4.82 -9.49 -2.44
CA LYS A 177 5.42 -10.81 -2.18
C LYS A 177 4.81 -11.41 -0.92
N PHE A 178 4.13 -12.55 -1.04
CA PHE A 178 3.59 -13.28 0.10
C PHE A 178 4.71 -14.12 0.77
N SER A 179 5.11 -13.74 1.97
CA SER A 179 6.19 -14.40 2.71
C SER A 179 5.75 -15.73 3.34
N TRP A 180 6.69 -16.67 3.43
CA TRP A 180 6.51 -17.90 4.20
C TRP A 180 6.22 -17.66 5.68
N LYS A 181 6.78 -16.58 6.26
CA LYS A 181 6.54 -16.20 7.65
C LYS A 181 5.08 -15.84 7.89
N LEU A 182 4.48 -15.05 6.99
CA LEU A 182 3.07 -14.70 7.06
C LEU A 182 2.19 -15.93 6.86
N TRP A 183 2.57 -16.81 5.94
CA TRP A 183 1.87 -18.09 5.77
C TRP A 183 1.92 -18.97 7.00
N ASP A 184 3.09 -19.18 7.59
CA ASP A 184 3.26 -20.01 8.80
C ASP A 184 2.37 -19.46 9.94
N HIS A 185 2.25 -18.13 10.07
CA HIS A 185 1.34 -17.48 11.02
C HIS A 185 -0.13 -17.78 10.72
N LEU A 186 -0.57 -17.65 9.46
CA LEU A 186 -1.94 -17.93 9.02
C LEU A 186 -2.30 -19.41 9.17
N ALA A 187 -1.39 -20.30 8.76
CA ALA A 187 -1.56 -21.75 8.76
C ALA A 187 -1.83 -22.30 10.18
N SER A 188 -1.21 -21.70 11.20
CA SER A 188 -1.41 -22.09 12.61
C SER A 188 -2.85 -21.93 13.10
N SER A 189 -3.61 -21.00 12.50
CA SER A 189 -5.00 -20.66 12.84
C SER A 189 -5.98 -21.02 11.71
N PHE A 190 -5.55 -21.92 10.83
CA PHE A 190 -6.27 -22.25 9.61
C PHE A 190 -7.19 -23.45 9.78
N SER A 191 -8.35 -23.39 9.14
CA SER A 191 -9.25 -24.53 8.96
C SER A 191 -9.10 -25.05 7.52
N PRO A 192 -9.08 -26.38 7.29
CA PRO A 192 -9.05 -26.97 5.95
C PRO A 192 -10.15 -26.47 4.99
N GLN A 193 -11.23 -25.90 5.53
CA GLN A 193 -12.35 -25.37 4.76
C GLN A 193 -12.13 -23.94 4.26
N ARG A 194 -11.17 -23.19 4.81
CA ARG A 194 -10.83 -21.85 4.33
C ARG A 194 -10.01 -21.99 3.04
N ARG A 195 -10.19 -21.05 2.12
CA ARG A 195 -9.41 -20.98 0.87
C ARG A 195 -8.60 -19.69 0.87
N ILE A 196 -7.27 -19.80 0.76
CA ILE A 196 -6.41 -18.63 0.54
C ILE A 196 -5.81 -18.74 -0.85
N PHE A 197 -5.84 -17.63 -1.58
CA PHE A 197 -5.21 -17.54 -2.88
C PHE A 197 -4.15 -16.44 -2.86
N ASN A 198 -2.99 -16.72 -3.43
CA ASN A 198 -1.95 -15.75 -3.73
C ASN A 198 -2.06 -15.39 -5.22
N GLY A 199 -2.59 -14.21 -5.52
CA GLY A 199 -2.75 -13.68 -6.88
C GLY A 199 -1.56 -12.82 -7.30
N TYR A 200 -1.17 -12.95 -8.56
CA TYR A 200 -0.18 -12.10 -9.19
C TYR A 200 -0.66 -11.63 -10.56
N GLY A 201 -0.52 -10.34 -10.81
CA GLY A 201 -0.69 -9.73 -12.12
C GLY A 201 -0.31 -8.25 -12.05
N PRO A 202 0.31 -7.70 -13.10
CA PRO A 202 0.38 -6.26 -13.30
C PRO A 202 -0.94 -5.70 -13.87
N THR A 203 -1.19 -4.42 -13.66
CA THR A 203 -2.36 -3.71 -14.21
C THR A 203 -2.46 -3.85 -15.73
N GLU A 204 -1.32 -3.84 -16.43
CA GLU A 204 -1.22 -3.98 -17.88
C GLU A 204 -1.76 -5.32 -18.43
N THR A 205 -1.99 -6.30 -17.56
CA THR A 205 -2.49 -7.63 -17.93
C THR A 205 -3.79 -7.99 -17.19
N THR A 206 -4.52 -6.95 -16.77
CA THR A 206 -5.86 -7.05 -16.16
C THR A 206 -5.86 -7.78 -14.81
N ILE A 207 -5.39 -7.06 -13.78
CA ILE A 207 -5.47 -7.41 -12.36
C ILE A 207 -4.70 -8.69 -11.97
N THR A 208 -5.20 -9.87 -12.32
CA THR A 208 -4.65 -11.17 -11.91
C THR A 208 -4.38 -12.03 -13.13
N SER A 209 -3.12 -12.46 -13.29
CA SER A 209 -2.64 -13.29 -14.41
C SER A 209 -2.23 -14.69 -13.99
N THR A 210 -1.82 -14.86 -12.74
CA THR A 210 -1.55 -16.17 -12.13
C THR A 210 -2.13 -16.23 -10.72
N SER A 211 -2.46 -17.43 -10.26
CA SER A 211 -2.94 -17.64 -8.89
C SER A 211 -2.45 -18.96 -8.31
N HIS A 212 -2.05 -18.93 -7.04
CA HIS A 212 -1.74 -20.11 -6.25
C HIS A 212 -2.79 -20.29 -5.15
N ARG A 213 -3.44 -21.45 -5.08
CA ARG A 213 -4.28 -21.80 -3.92
C ARG A 213 -3.37 -22.40 -2.85
N LEU A 214 -3.24 -21.71 -1.73
CA LEU A 214 -2.36 -22.16 -0.65
C LEU A 214 -2.90 -23.44 0.00
N ALA A 215 -1.97 -24.34 0.34
CA ALA A 215 -2.23 -25.58 1.04
C ALA A 215 -1.23 -25.79 2.18
N SER A 216 -1.64 -26.50 3.23
CA SER A 216 -0.75 -26.83 4.36
C SER A 216 0.50 -27.60 3.93
N SER A 217 0.41 -28.37 2.84
CA SER A 217 1.53 -29.10 2.24
C SER A 217 2.53 -28.22 1.48
N ASP A 218 2.21 -26.94 1.21
CA ASP A 218 3.08 -26.06 0.41
C ASP A 218 4.48 -25.94 1.02
N ARG A 219 4.59 -26.00 2.35
CA ARG A 219 5.88 -25.93 3.05
C ARG A 219 6.75 -27.16 2.79
N GLU A 220 6.14 -28.30 2.54
CA GLU A 220 6.82 -29.55 2.19
C GLU A 220 7.20 -29.54 0.70
N THR A 221 6.29 -29.07 -0.15
CA THR A 221 6.47 -29.02 -1.62
C THR A 221 7.50 -27.99 -2.06
N TYR A 222 7.51 -26.79 -1.46
CA TYR A 222 8.27 -25.63 -1.93
C TYR A 222 9.32 -25.15 -0.93
N SER A 223 9.88 -26.06 -0.12
CA SER A 223 10.82 -25.73 0.98
C SER A 223 12.06 -24.92 0.57
N ILE A 224 12.47 -24.99 -0.70
CA ILE A 224 13.62 -24.26 -1.25
C ILE A 224 13.27 -22.89 -1.85
N ALA A 225 12.00 -22.53 -1.93
CA ALA A 225 11.55 -21.30 -2.57
C ALA A 225 11.71 -20.07 -1.67
N ALA A 226 12.10 -18.93 -2.24
CA ALA A 226 12.30 -17.68 -1.52
C ALA A 226 10.98 -17.03 -1.02
N SER A 227 9.84 -17.42 -1.59
CA SER A 227 8.47 -17.08 -1.16
C SER A 227 7.48 -18.15 -1.60
N LEU A 228 6.24 -18.01 -1.15
CA LEU A 228 5.13 -18.73 -1.75
C LEU A 228 5.11 -18.51 -3.27
N PRO A 229 4.85 -19.57 -4.05
CA PRO A 229 4.65 -19.44 -5.48
C PRO A 229 3.52 -18.47 -5.81
N ILE A 230 3.63 -17.81 -6.97
CA ILE A 230 2.54 -17.04 -7.56
C ILE A 230 1.61 -17.93 -8.41
N GLY A 231 1.86 -19.25 -8.39
CA GLY A 231 0.97 -20.28 -8.89
C GLY A 231 1.07 -20.47 -10.39
N THR A 232 -0.06 -20.76 -11.02
CA THR A 232 -0.16 -21.09 -12.45
C THR A 232 -1.02 -20.06 -13.19
N PRO A 233 -0.90 -19.97 -14.53
CA PRO A 233 -1.66 -19.00 -15.31
C PRO A 233 -3.18 -19.15 -15.15
N CYS A 234 -3.88 -18.02 -15.08
CA CYS A 234 -5.34 -17.97 -15.21
C CYS A 234 -5.78 -18.43 -16.61
N SER A 235 -7.07 -18.75 -16.79
CA SER A 235 -7.59 -19.14 -18.11
C SER A 235 -7.32 -18.04 -19.15
N ASP A 236 -7.01 -18.45 -20.38
CA ASP A 236 -6.65 -17.56 -21.50
C ASP A 236 -5.49 -16.59 -21.24
N THR A 237 -4.68 -16.87 -20.22
CA THR A 237 -3.43 -16.19 -19.91
C THR A 237 -2.26 -17.11 -20.26
N ARG A 238 -1.22 -16.55 -20.89
CA ARG A 238 0.04 -17.26 -21.15
C ARG A 238 1.16 -16.60 -20.39
N ILE A 239 1.96 -17.41 -19.68
CA ILE A 239 3.16 -16.94 -19.00
C ILE A 239 4.38 -17.53 -19.69
N TYR A 240 5.31 -16.66 -20.06
CA TYR A 240 6.62 -17.06 -20.56
C TYR A 240 7.70 -16.56 -19.60
N ILE A 241 8.61 -17.45 -19.21
CA ILE A 241 9.85 -17.06 -18.54
C ILE A 241 10.92 -17.04 -19.62
N LEU A 242 11.39 -15.84 -19.99
CA LEU A 242 12.33 -15.67 -21.11
C LEU A 242 13.73 -15.31 -20.60
N ASP A 243 14.75 -15.86 -21.26
CA ASP A 243 16.14 -15.47 -21.05
C ASP A 243 16.46 -14.10 -21.68
N VAL A 244 17.71 -13.65 -21.52
CA VAL A 244 18.20 -12.38 -22.08
C VAL A 244 18.17 -12.32 -23.61
N ALA A 245 18.10 -13.48 -24.27
CA ALA A 245 18.02 -13.64 -25.72
C ALA A 245 16.58 -13.89 -26.21
N ARG A 246 15.57 -13.73 -25.34
CA ARG A 246 14.13 -13.94 -25.63
C ARG A 246 13.74 -15.40 -25.91
N ASN A 247 14.54 -16.37 -25.48
CA ASN A 247 14.17 -17.78 -25.58
C ASN A 247 13.45 -18.24 -24.31
N PRO A 248 12.45 -19.14 -24.42
CA PRO A 248 11.83 -19.76 -23.24
C PRO A 248 12.85 -20.51 -22.37
N SER A 249 12.87 -20.18 -21.08
CA SER A 249 13.69 -20.85 -20.07
C SER A 249 13.05 -22.18 -19.63
N PRO A 250 13.83 -23.26 -19.46
CA PRO A 250 13.32 -24.51 -18.89
C PRO A 250 13.02 -24.37 -17.38
N PRO A 251 12.27 -25.31 -16.77
CA PRO A 251 12.02 -25.31 -15.33
C PRO A 251 13.31 -25.21 -14.51
N GLY A 252 13.27 -24.44 -13.43
CA GLY A 252 14.40 -24.15 -12.55
C GLY A 252 15.31 -23.01 -13.01
N VAL A 253 15.26 -22.63 -14.29
CA VAL A 253 16.11 -21.56 -14.86
C VAL A 253 15.42 -20.20 -14.73
N VAL A 254 16.18 -19.24 -14.21
CA VAL A 254 15.72 -17.87 -13.97
C VAL A 254 15.61 -17.09 -15.28
N GLY A 255 14.53 -16.35 -15.44
CA GLY A 255 14.29 -15.42 -16.54
C GLY A 255 13.31 -14.31 -16.17
N GLU A 256 12.97 -13.47 -17.14
CA GLU A 256 11.99 -12.40 -16.99
C GLU A 256 10.59 -12.90 -17.38
N ILE A 257 9.55 -12.48 -16.64
CA ILE A 257 8.15 -12.82 -16.92
C ILE A 257 7.64 -11.98 -18.10
N TYR A 258 7.05 -12.66 -19.09
CA TYR A 258 6.22 -12.08 -20.14
C TYR A 258 4.83 -12.68 -20.05
N ILE A 259 3.82 -11.85 -20.24
CA ILE A 259 2.41 -12.25 -20.10
C ILE A 259 1.71 -12.00 -21.42
N GLY A 260 1.30 -13.06 -22.10
CA GLY A 260 0.44 -13.03 -23.28
C GLY A 260 -0.99 -13.40 -22.92
N GLY A 261 -1.88 -13.35 -23.92
CA GLY A 261 -3.25 -13.81 -23.76
C GLY A 261 -4.28 -12.69 -23.68
N ALA A 262 -5.50 -13.06 -23.29
CA ALA A 262 -6.66 -12.19 -23.38
C ALA A 262 -6.70 -11.10 -22.30
N GLY A 263 -5.90 -11.22 -21.24
CA GLY A 263 -5.76 -10.20 -20.20
C GLY A 263 -4.87 -9.02 -20.60
N VAL A 264 -4.08 -9.12 -21.67
CA VAL A 264 -3.16 -8.05 -22.07
C VAL A 264 -3.96 -6.82 -22.54
N SER A 265 -3.72 -5.69 -21.89
CA SER A 265 -4.33 -4.40 -22.23
C SER A 265 -3.95 -3.92 -23.62
N GLU A 266 -4.67 -2.90 -24.11
CA GLU A 266 -4.34 -2.33 -25.42
C GLU A 266 -3.02 -1.54 -25.46
N GLY A 267 -2.38 -1.35 -24.31
CA GLY A 267 -1.21 -0.51 -24.10
C GLY A 267 -1.55 0.75 -23.32
N TYR A 268 -0.59 1.65 -23.13
CA TYR A 268 -0.81 2.89 -22.37
C TYR A 268 -1.64 3.93 -23.15
N LEU A 269 -2.43 4.75 -22.44
CA LEU A 269 -3.23 5.83 -23.04
C LEU A 269 -2.41 6.77 -23.92
N ASP A 270 -1.19 7.09 -23.49
CA ASP A 270 -0.23 7.81 -24.32
C ASP A 270 0.53 6.84 -25.22
N SER A 271 -0.05 6.60 -26.40
CA SER A 271 0.55 5.75 -27.44
C SER A 271 1.92 6.22 -27.94
N ALA A 272 2.27 7.50 -27.73
CA ALA A 272 3.58 8.05 -28.05
C ALA A 272 4.62 7.83 -26.93
N SER A 273 4.20 7.27 -25.79
CA SER A 273 5.13 6.97 -24.70
C SER A 273 6.21 6.01 -25.19
N ARG A 274 7.47 6.31 -24.83
CA ARG A 274 8.64 5.47 -25.19
C ARG A 274 8.50 4.02 -24.71
N GLU A 275 7.67 3.81 -23.69
CA GLU A 275 7.46 2.50 -23.07
C GLU A 275 6.42 1.65 -23.80
N GLN A 276 5.53 2.23 -24.62
CA GLN A 276 4.52 1.49 -25.37
C GLN A 276 5.13 0.32 -26.15
N GLY A 277 6.12 0.62 -27.01
CA GLY A 277 6.75 -0.37 -27.88
C GLY A 277 7.76 -1.29 -27.18
N SER A 278 8.27 -0.92 -26.00
CA SER A 278 9.24 -1.74 -25.25
C SER A 278 8.59 -2.61 -24.17
N ARG A 279 7.34 -2.32 -23.80
CA ARG A 279 6.57 -3.09 -22.81
C ARG A 279 5.50 -3.97 -23.45
N PHE A 280 4.88 -3.55 -24.55
CA PHE A 280 3.87 -4.32 -25.28
C PHE A 280 4.46 -4.82 -26.60
N GLU A 281 5.04 -6.02 -26.56
CA GLU A 281 5.74 -6.63 -27.70
C GLU A 281 4.78 -7.57 -28.47
N PRO A 282 4.98 -7.80 -29.78
CA PRO A 282 4.32 -8.90 -30.48
C PRO A 282 4.64 -10.24 -29.78
N ASP A 283 3.65 -11.13 -29.65
CA ASP A 283 3.86 -12.45 -29.07
C ASP A 283 4.26 -13.45 -30.18
N PRO A 284 5.54 -13.89 -30.25
CA PRO A 284 5.99 -14.83 -31.28
C PRO A 284 5.57 -16.28 -30.99
N PHE A 285 4.97 -16.55 -29.82
CA PHE A 285 4.58 -17.88 -29.37
C PHE A 285 3.07 -18.13 -29.51
N ASP A 286 2.33 -17.14 -30.01
CA ASP A 286 0.88 -17.20 -30.23
C ASP A 286 0.55 -16.96 -31.70
N ASP A 287 -0.02 -17.97 -32.35
CA ASP A 287 -0.36 -17.93 -33.78
C ASP A 287 -1.54 -16.98 -34.10
N ARG A 288 -2.21 -16.42 -33.09
CA ARG A 288 -3.31 -15.47 -33.31
C ARG A 288 -2.79 -14.19 -33.97
N PRO A 289 -3.49 -13.66 -34.99
CA PRO A 289 -3.13 -12.39 -35.60
C PRO A 289 -3.06 -11.27 -34.56
N HIS A 290 -1.98 -10.48 -34.61
CA HIS A 290 -1.77 -9.35 -33.69
C HIS A 290 -1.70 -9.73 -32.20
N ALA A 291 -1.38 -10.98 -31.88
CA ALA A 291 -1.10 -11.38 -30.50
C ALA A 291 0.05 -10.53 -29.92
N ARG A 292 -0.11 -10.14 -28.65
CA ARG A 292 0.85 -9.34 -27.91
C ARG A 292 1.14 -9.97 -26.57
N MET A 293 2.34 -9.71 -26.08
CA MET A 293 2.77 -10.02 -24.73
C MET A 293 3.27 -8.76 -24.03
N PHE A 294 3.03 -8.69 -22.72
CA PHE A 294 3.49 -7.63 -21.85
C PHE A 294 4.78 -8.06 -21.13
N ARG A 295 5.80 -7.21 -21.19
CA ARG A 295 7.08 -7.36 -20.50
C ARG A 295 7.02 -6.77 -19.09
N THR A 296 6.98 -7.60 -18.06
CA THR A 296 6.67 -7.15 -16.69
C THR A 296 7.86 -6.49 -15.98
N GLY A 297 9.10 -6.85 -16.33
CA GLY A 297 10.30 -6.54 -15.53
C GLY A 297 10.46 -7.39 -14.26
N ASP A 298 9.56 -8.34 -14.02
CA ASP A 298 9.64 -9.28 -12.91
C ASP A 298 10.50 -10.48 -13.28
N ILE A 299 11.31 -10.95 -12.34
CA ILE A 299 12.21 -12.09 -12.48
C ILE A 299 11.62 -13.29 -11.75
N ALA A 300 11.58 -14.43 -12.42
CA ALA A 300 11.00 -15.67 -11.89
C ALA A 300 11.60 -16.91 -12.55
N ARG A 301 11.12 -18.07 -12.13
CA ARG A 301 11.34 -19.36 -12.78
C ARG A 301 10.12 -20.25 -12.62
N PHE A 302 9.95 -21.18 -13.55
CA PHE A 302 9.05 -22.30 -13.34
C PHE A 302 9.64 -23.29 -12.35
N LEU A 303 8.79 -23.84 -11.49
CA LEU A 303 9.07 -25.00 -10.63
C LEU A 303 8.74 -26.29 -11.39
N GLU A 304 9.15 -27.44 -10.84
CA GLU A 304 8.97 -28.74 -11.49
C GLU A 304 7.51 -29.11 -11.73
N ASP A 305 6.60 -28.63 -10.88
CA ASP A 305 5.15 -28.83 -10.99
C ASP A 305 4.44 -27.80 -11.87
N GLY A 306 5.20 -26.87 -12.47
CA GLY A 306 4.67 -25.80 -13.32
C GLY A 306 4.20 -24.55 -12.57
N ALA A 307 4.24 -24.54 -11.23
CA ALA A 307 4.03 -23.31 -10.47
C ALA A 307 5.20 -22.34 -10.70
N ILE A 308 4.95 -21.04 -10.49
CA ILE A 308 5.94 -19.99 -10.75
C ILE A 308 6.48 -19.44 -9.44
N GLU A 309 7.80 -19.44 -9.28
CA GLU A 309 8.48 -18.78 -8.18
C GLU A 309 8.90 -17.37 -8.59
N TYR A 310 8.35 -16.36 -7.91
CA TYR A 310 8.75 -14.96 -8.06
C TYR A 310 10.03 -14.67 -7.26
N LEU A 311 11.03 -14.07 -7.91
CA LEU A 311 12.36 -13.81 -7.36
C LEU A 311 12.66 -12.33 -7.12
N GLY A 312 11.91 -11.43 -7.75
CA GLY A 312 12.11 -9.99 -7.62
C GLY A 312 11.91 -9.25 -8.94
N ARG A 313 12.54 -8.08 -9.05
CA ARG A 313 12.50 -7.24 -10.25
C ARG A 313 13.88 -7.03 -10.83
N SER A 314 13.94 -6.82 -12.15
CA SER A 314 15.18 -6.42 -12.84
C SER A 314 15.41 -4.91 -12.86
N ASP A 315 14.38 -4.11 -12.58
CA ASP A 315 14.43 -2.65 -12.54
C ASP A 315 14.31 -2.10 -11.10
N GLN A 316 14.30 -0.77 -10.97
CA GLN A 316 14.24 -0.08 -9.66
C GLN A 316 12.82 0.09 -9.12
N GLN A 317 11.81 -0.51 -9.77
CA GLN A 317 10.45 -0.41 -9.31
C GLN A 317 10.24 -1.26 -8.06
N VAL A 318 9.39 -0.77 -7.17
CA VAL A 318 9.13 -1.40 -5.87
C VAL A 318 7.63 -1.50 -5.61
N LYS A 319 7.25 -2.36 -4.67
CA LYS A 319 5.87 -2.52 -4.21
C LYS A 319 5.80 -2.08 -2.75
N VAL A 320 5.02 -1.05 -2.45
CA VAL A 320 4.86 -0.50 -1.10
C VAL A 320 3.38 -0.49 -0.76
N ASN A 321 2.97 -1.28 0.24
CA ASN A 321 1.57 -1.45 0.64
C ASN A 321 0.68 -1.86 -0.56
N GLY A 322 1.20 -2.72 -1.43
CA GLY A 322 0.55 -3.17 -2.67
C GLY A 322 0.64 -2.21 -3.85
N PHE A 323 1.04 -0.96 -3.63
CA PHE A 323 1.17 0.02 -4.71
C PHE A 323 2.48 -0.16 -5.46
N ARG A 324 2.38 -0.17 -6.79
CA ARG A 324 3.51 -0.16 -7.70
C ARG A 324 4.10 1.25 -7.74
N ILE A 325 5.37 1.40 -7.33
CA ILE A 325 6.05 2.69 -7.20
C ILE A 325 7.37 2.66 -7.96
N GLU A 326 7.57 3.66 -8.82
CA GLU A 326 8.84 3.93 -9.48
C GLU A 326 9.64 4.91 -8.61
N LEU A 327 10.83 4.50 -8.13
CA LEU A 327 11.64 5.34 -7.25
C LEU A 327 12.06 6.66 -7.90
N GLU A 328 12.20 6.69 -9.22
CA GLU A 328 12.52 7.90 -9.98
C GLU A 328 11.35 8.90 -10.01
N GLU A 329 10.09 8.45 -9.94
CA GLU A 329 8.94 9.36 -9.82
C GLU A 329 9.01 10.16 -8.51
N ILE A 330 9.37 9.46 -7.42
CA ILE A 330 9.62 10.09 -6.13
C ILE A 330 10.81 11.05 -6.25
N ALA A 331 11.92 10.58 -6.83
CA ALA A 331 13.13 11.38 -6.97
C ALA A 331 12.85 12.69 -7.73
N GLN A 332 12.10 12.60 -8.83
CA GLN A 332 11.70 13.73 -9.63
C GLN A 332 10.79 14.69 -8.86
N ALA A 333 9.79 14.19 -8.14
CA ALA A 333 8.91 15.05 -7.33
C ALA A 333 9.69 15.81 -6.23
N VAL A 334 10.68 15.15 -5.62
CA VAL A 334 11.56 15.76 -4.61
C VAL A 334 12.51 16.80 -5.22
N ARG A 335 13.07 16.54 -6.41
CA ARG A 335 13.83 17.56 -7.17
C ARG A 335 12.98 18.78 -7.51
N HIS A 336 11.75 18.56 -7.97
CA HIS A 336 10.80 19.66 -8.28
C HIS A 336 10.35 20.45 -7.04
N ALA A 337 10.50 19.86 -5.84
CA ALA A 337 10.24 20.55 -4.59
C ALA A 337 11.39 21.48 -4.16
N GLY A 338 12.59 21.34 -4.74
CA GLY A 338 13.74 22.22 -4.50
C GLY A 338 15.02 21.52 -4.02
N ALA A 339 15.05 20.18 -3.98
CA ALA A 339 16.29 19.43 -3.74
C ALA A 339 17.19 19.45 -4.98
N ASP A 340 18.51 19.49 -4.78
CA ASP A 340 19.50 19.52 -5.87
C ASP A 340 19.79 18.10 -6.38
N GLN A 341 20.47 17.28 -5.58
CA GLN A 341 20.64 15.85 -5.86
C GLN A 341 19.65 15.04 -5.05
N VAL A 342 19.11 13.97 -5.65
CA VAL A 342 18.14 13.07 -5.00
C VAL A 342 18.42 11.63 -5.40
N VAL A 343 18.59 10.78 -4.40
CA VAL A 343 18.64 9.31 -4.52
C VAL A 343 17.55 8.73 -3.63
N VAL A 344 16.62 7.99 -4.23
CA VAL A 344 15.56 7.30 -3.48
C VAL A 344 15.91 5.83 -3.36
N ASP A 345 15.79 5.32 -2.15
CA ASP A 345 16.04 3.93 -1.79
C ASP A 345 14.78 3.32 -1.17
N TYR A 346 14.68 2.00 -1.31
CA TYR A 346 13.61 1.19 -0.73
C TYR A 346 14.22 0.05 0.08
N ASP A 347 14.15 0.17 1.40
CA ASP A 347 14.78 -0.79 2.33
C ASP A 347 13.75 -1.66 3.05
N GLN A 348 13.46 -2.83 2.45
CA GLN A 348 12.63 -3.89 3.07
C GLN A 348 13.31 -4.57 4.28
N SER A 349 14.63 -4.49 4.41
CA SER A 349 15.38 -5.26 5.42
C SER A 349 15.29 -4.67 6.82
N SER A 350 14.85 -3.42 6.92
CA SER A 350 14.86 -2.65 8.15
C SER A 350 13.70 -2.96 9.11
N GLY A 351 12.67 -3.70 8.67
CA GLY A 351 11.44 -3.90 9.46
C GLY A 351 10.66 -2.59 9.73
N ARG A 352 11.00 -1.51 9.03
CA ARG A 352 10.47 -0.16 9.26
C ARG A 352 9.19 0.11 8.48
N THR A 353 8.52 1.18 8.90
CA THR A 353 7.19 1.61 8.48
C THR A 353 7.12 2.37 7.17
N ASN A 354 8.12 3.22 6.89
CA ASN A 354 8.29 3.80 5.57
C ASN A 354 9.59 3.28 4.97
N PRO A 355 9.53 2.26 4.11
CA PRO A 355 10.73 1.72 3.47
C PRO A 355 11.30 2.69 2.43
N LEU A 356 10.59 3.76 2.06
CA LEU A 356 11.04 4.77 1.10
C LEU A 356 11.84 5.87 1.80
N VAL A 357 13.12 5.98 1.45
CA VAL A 357 14.03 7.01 1.95
C VAL A 357 14.60 7.78 0.77
N ALA A 358 14.51 9.11 0.78
CA ALA A 358 15.14 9.97 -0.20
C ALA A 358 16.32 10.71 0.45
N TYR A 359 17.53 10.38 0.01
CA TYR A 359 18.75 11.07 0.36
C TYR A 359 18.92 12.26 -0.58
N ILE A 360 19.03 13.47 -0.01
CA ILE A 360 19.01 14.71 -0.77
C ILE A 360 20.16 15.64 -0.40
N THR A 361 20.59 16.44 -1.37
CA THR A 361 21.38 17.66 -1.11
C THR A 361 20.52 18.88 -1.35
N LEU A 362 20.84 19.98 -0.66
CA LEU A 362 20.19 21.27 -0.86
C LEU A 362 21.13 22.22 -1.61
N PRO A 363 20.60 23.16 -2.42
CA PRO A 363 21.43 24.16 -3.09
C PRO A 363 22.23 24.99 -2.08
N THR A 364 23.53 25.22 -2.36
CA THR A 364 24.54 25.80 -1.44
C THR A 364 24.26 27.23 -0.93
N GLN A 365 23.15 27.86 -1.36
CA GLN A 365 22.73 29.22 -0.97
C GLN A 365 21.24 29.32 -0.62
N ALA A 366 20.54 28.20 -0.53
CA ALA A 366 19.12 28.20 -0.21
C ALA A 366 18.92 27.95 1.29
N ASP A 367 18.26 28.89 1.97
CA ASP A 367 17.71 28.69 3.32
C ASP A 367 16.42 27.84 3.17
N THR A 368 16.55 26.66 2.53
CA THR A 368 15.40 25.82 2.19
C THR A 368 14.83 25.24 3.46
N ASP A 369 13.69 25.78 3.89
CA ASP A 369 12.91 25.23 4.98
C ASP A 369 12.44 23.82 4.61
N LEU A 370 12.97 22.81 5.31
CA LEU A 370 12.60 21.41 5.10
C LEU A 370 11.09 21.19 5.22
N ARG A 371 10.39 22.00 6.02
CA ARG A 371 8.92 21.97 6.08
C ARG A 371 8.28 22.32 4.75
N GLN A 372 8.78 23.37 4.08
CA GLN A 372 8.28 23.77 2.76
C GLN A 372 8.59 22.71 1.71
N LEU A 373 9.76 22.07 1.79
CA LEU A 373 10.12 20.95 0.93
C LEU A 373 9.15 19.77 1.11
N HIS A 374 8.88 19.35 2.36
CA HIS A 374 7.92 18.29 2.67
C HIS A 374 6.50 18.64 2.17
N GLN A 375 6.03 19.86 2.38
CA GLN A 375 4.73 20.32 1.88
C GLN A 375 4.68 20.31 0.35
N ALA A 376 5.73 20.78 -0.33
CA ALA A 376 5.81 20.76 -1.78
C ALA A 376 5.79 19.32 -2.33
N VAL A 377 6.50 18.37 -1.71
CA VAL A 377 6.42 16.95 -2.06
C VAL A 377 4.99 16.42 -1.85
N ALA A 378 4.34 16.76 -0.74
CA ALA A 378 2.99 16.31 -0.41
C ALA A 378 1.92 16.77 -1.41
N THR A 379 2.11 17.91 -2.09
CA THR A 379 1.20 18.37 -3.17
C THR A 379 1.33 17.58 -4.48
N ARG A 380 2.44 16.84 -4.65
CA ARG A 380 2.80 16.15 -5.89
C ARG A 380 2.67 14.64 -5.78
N LEU A 381 2.98 14.09 -4.60
CA LEU A 381 2.94 12.66 -4.34
C LEU A 381 1.77 12.27 -3.41
N PRO A 382 1.05 11.18 -3.74
CA PRO A 382 0.09 10.60 -2.82
C PRO A 382 0.81 10.09 -1.56
N ILE A 383 0.06 9.95 -0.47
CA ILE A 383 0.60 9.67 0.87
C ILE A 383 1.53 8.44 0.90
N TYR A 384 1.19 7.39 0.17
CA TYR A 384 1.95 6.13 0.10
C TYR A 384 3.27 6.21 -0.69
N MET A 385 3.51 7.29 -1.44
CA MET A 385 4.75 7.55 -2.19
C MET A 385 5.68 8.55 -1.49
N ARG A 386 5.26 9.17 -0.38
CA ARG A 386 6.04 10.21 0.28
C ARG A 386 7.22 9.56 1.02
N PRO A 387 8.48 9.86 0.67
CA PRO A 387 9.64 9.27 1.32
C PRO A 387 10.02 10.02 2.61
N HIS A 388 10.78 9.36 3.47
CA HIS A 388 11.56 10.06 4.50
C HIS A 388 12.71 10.83 3.84
N LEU A 389 12.81 12.14 4.08
CA LEU A 389 13.87 12.99 3.52
C LEU A 389 15.08 13.04 4.47
N ILE A 390 16.25 12.67 3.95
CA ILE A 390 17.54 12.77 4.67
C ILE A 390 18.43 13.74 3.94
N VAL A 391 18.74 14.86 4.58
CA VAL A 391 19.64 15.87 4.03
C VAL A 391 21.08 15.48 4.31
N LEU A 392 21.91 15.49 3.28
CA LEU A 392 23.35 15.28 3.34
C LEU A 392 24.06 16.45 2.66
N ASP A 393 25.29 16.73 3.10
CA ASP A 393 26.15 17.71 2.44
C ASP A 393 26.56 17.24 1.03
N GLU A 394 26.76 15.93 0.89
CA GLU A 394 27.10 15.27 -0.38
C GLU A 394 26.52 13.85 -0.44
N LEU A 395 26.18 13.38 -1.65
CA LEU A 395 25.77 12.00 -1.86
C LEU A 395 27.00 11.13 -2.20
N PRO A 396 27.35 10.13 -1.38
CA PRO A 396 28.52 9.29 -1.61
C PRO A 396 28.39 8.52 -2.92
N LEU A 397 29.52 8.41 -3.61
CA LEU A 397 29.66 7.66 -4.86
C LEU A 397 30.57 6.44 -4.65
N THR A 398 30.23 5.35 -5.30
CA THR A 398 31.09 4.18 -5.51
C THR A 398 32.30 4.53 -6.37
N THR A 399 33.30 3.64 -6.41
CA THR A 399 34.47 3.75 -7.30
C THR A 399 34.12 3.83 -8.79
N ASN A 400 32.91 3.39 -9.19
CA ASN A 400 32.38 3.48 -10.54
C ASN A 400 31.51 4.73 -10.79
N ALA A 401 31.61 5.75 -9.91
CA ALA A 401 30.85 7.01 -9.99
C ALA A 401 29.31 6.85 -9.98
N LYS A 402 28.79 5.73 -9.45
CA LYS A 402 27.36 5.56 -9.11
C LYS A 402 27.13 5.85 -7.64
N HIS A 403 25.96 6.33 -7.24
CA HIS A 403 25.63 6.52 -5.82
C HIS A 403 25.77 5.22 -5.01
N ASP A 404 26.42 5.33 -3.85
CA ASP A 404 26.66 4.20 -2.94
C ASP A 404 25.51 4.07 -1.95
N LEU A 405 24.54 3.21 -2.29
CA LEU A 405 23.37 2.94 -1.43
C LEU A 405 23.77 2.33 -0.08
N GLY A 406 24.88 1.58 0.00
CA GLY A 406 25.35 1.01 1.25
C GLY A 406 25.83 2.10 2.22
N ALA A 407 26.67 3.01 1.72
CA ALA A 407 27.14 4.17 2.48
C ALA A 407 25.99 5.12 2.87
N LEU A 408 25.04 5.33 1.96
CA LEU A 408 23.83 6.13 2.25
C LEU A 408 23.00 5.52 3.39
N ARG A 409 22.77 4.20 3.37
CA ARG A 409 22.07 3.49 4.44
C ARG A 409 22.78 3.64 5.79
N GLU A 410 24.11 3.50 5.82
CA GLU A 410 24.89 3.69 7.07
C GLU A 410 24.74 5.09 7.68
N ARG A 411 24.73 6.13 6.83
CA ARG A 411 24.46 7.52 7.26
C ARG A 411 23.07 7.68 7.85
N TYR A 412 22.06 7.01 7.27
CA TYR A 412 20.73 6.98 7.85
C TYR A 412 20.74 6.35 9.25
N PHE A 413 21.39 5.20 9.45
CA PHE A 413 21.47 4.56 10.76
C PHE A 413 22.17 5.42 11.82
N SER A 414 23.23 6.14 11.44
CA SER A 414 23.98 6.98 12.38
C SER A 414 23.16 8.18 12.86
N ASN A 415 22.36 8.80 11.97
CA ASN A 415 21.42 9.87 12.33
C ASN A 415 20.28 9.38 13.26
N LEU A 416 19.99 8.08 13.29
CA LEU A 416 18.94 7.49 14.12
C LEU A 416 19.41 7.12 15.54
N ILE A 417 20.70 6.85 15.72
CA ILE A 417 21.25 6.31 16.98
C ILE A 417 21.56 7.41 18.01
N GLU A 418 21.65 8.69 17.60
CA GLU A 418 21.74 9.81 18.54
C GLU A 418 20.38 10.11 19.19
N SER A 419 20.01 9.36 20.23
CA SER A 419 18.87 9.70 21.09
C SER A 419 19.23 9.56 22.57
N PRO A 420 19.36 10.68 23.31
CA PRO A 420 19.42 10.65 24.77
C PRO A 420 18.09 10.17 25.36
N SER A 421 18.17 9.23 26.30
CA SER A 421 17.04 8.78 27.12
C SER A 421 16.43 9.96 27.90
N ALA A 422 15.18 10.30 27.61
CA ALA A 422 14.43 11.26 28.42
C ALA A 422 13.79 10.55 29.61
N SER A 423 13.99 11.09 30.82
CA SER A 423 13.30 10.59 32.02
C SER A 423 11.84 11.10 32.08
N PRO A 424 10.86 10.24 32.39
CA PRO A 424 9.44 10.62 32.39
C PRO A 424 9.06 11.22 33.76
N ASP A 425 9.04 12.55 33.88
CA ASP A 425 8.57 13.22 35.11
C ASP A 425 7.74 14.51 34.88
N SER A 426 7.28 14.79 33.64
CA SER A 426 6.34 15.89 33.36
C SER A 426 5.45 15.63 32.15
N ASP A 427 4.25 16.24 32.10
CA ASP A 427 3.33 16.16 30.95
C ASP A 427 4.03 16.54 29.63
N THR A 428 4.93 17.53 29.69
CA THR A 428 5.76 17.98 28.57
C THR A 428 6.76 16.92 28.11
N ALA A 429 7.26 16.06 29.01
CA ALA A 429 8.22 15.01 28.65
C ALA A 429 7.57 13.84 27.90
N VAL A 430 6.32 13.48 28.24
CA VAL A 430 5.57 12.45 27.51
C VAL A 430 5.19 12.96 26.11
N GLU A 431 4.72 14.20 26.02
CA GLU A 431 4.44 14.88 24.75
C GLU A 431 5.68 14.95 23.84
N GLU A 432 6.81 15.43 24.36
CA GLU A 432 8.07 15.46 23.62
C GLU A 432 8.52 14.05 23.19
N GLY A 433 8.32 13.05 24.04
CA GLY A 433 8.63 11.66 23.74
C GLY A 433 7.80 11.12 22.57
N ILE A 434 6.49 11.31 22.60
CA ILE A 434 5.56 10.93 21.54
C ILE A 434 5.87 11.70 20.25
N CYS A 435 6.12 13.01 20.36
CA CYS A 435 6.49 13.84 19.22
C CYS A 435 7.76 13.34 18.52
N ARG A 436 8.78 12.92 19.29
CA ARG A 436 10.01 12.33 18.73
C ARG A 436 9.78 10.97 18.07
N ILE A 437 8.89 10.15 18.62
CA ILE A 437 8.49 8.88 17.99
C ILE A 437 7.86 9.16 16.64
N TRP A 438 6.95 10.13 16.54
CA TRP A 438 6.37 10.53 15.26
C TRP A 438 7.39 11.13 14.30
N GLN A 439 8.29 12.01 14.75
CA GLN A 439 9.38 12.52 13.92
C GLN A 439 10.23 11.39 13.34
N HIS A 440 10.50 10.36 14.14
CA HIS A 440 11.24 9.18 13.70
C HIS A 440 10.47 8.36 12.68
N LEU A 441 9.23 7.97 13.00
CA LEU A 441 8.43 7.07 12.16
C LEU A 441 7.95 7.73 10.86
N LEU A 442 7.64 9.03 10.90
CA LEU A 442 7.22 9.81 9.72
C LEU A 442 8.43 10.36 8.98
N GLY A 443 9.59 10.36 9.61
CA GLY A 443 10.79 10.85 8.99
C GLY A 443 10.75 12.36 8.73
N VAL A 444 10.33 13.12 9.74
CA VAL A 444 10.25 14.58 9.66
C VAL A 444 11.15 15.21 10.72
N PRO A 445 12.06 16.12 10.35
CA PRO A 445 13.04 16.67 11.29
C PRO A 445 12.38 17.57 12.34
N PHE A 446 11.21 18.15 12.03
CA PHE A 446 10.46 19.00 12.92
C PHE A 446 8.97 18.72 12.81
N LEU A 447 8.39 18.23 13.90
CA LEU A 447 6.95 18.09 14.09
C LEU A 447 6.59 18.91 15.33
N LYS A 448 5.61 19.82 15.24
CA LYS A 448 5.09 20.48 16.45
C LYS A 448 4.16 19.52 17.19
N PRO A 449 4.02 19.62 18.51
CA PRO A 449 3.07 18.78 19.24
C PRO A 449 1.61 18.92 18.79
N GLN A 450 1.25 20.07 18.19
CA GLN A 450 -0.07 20.39 17.63
C GLN A 450 -0.24 19.94 16.17
N ASP A 451 0.84 19.54 15.50
CA ASP A 451 0.79 19.17 14.10
C ASP A 451 0.04 17.84 13.94
N ASP A 452 -0.79 17.76 12.89
CA ASP A 452 -1.59 16.59 12.58
C ASP A 452 -0.72 15.51 11.92
N ILE A 453 -0.48 14.39 12.61
CA ILE A 453 0.43 13.34 12.16
C ILE A 453 0.04 12.74 10.80
N PHE A 454 -1.24 12.77 10.43
CA PHE A 454 -1.74 12.23 9.16
C PHE A 454 -1.39 13.15 7.99
N GLU A 455 -1.30 14.47 8.21
CA GLU A 455 -0.79 15.41 7.19
C GLU A 455 0.65 15.09 6.81
N TYR A 456 1.41 14.55 7.77
CA TYR A 456 2.82 14.15 7.61
C TYR A 456 3.01 12.69 7.17
N GLY A 457 1.93 11.95 6.87
CA GLY A 457 2.04 10.61 6.28
C GLY A 457 1.77 9.45 7.23
N ALA A 458 1.23 9.69 8.43
CA ALA A 458 0.82 8.60 9.31
C ALA A 458 -0.21 7.70 8.60
N SER A 459 0.01 6.40 8.67
CA SER A 459 -0.89 5.36 8.17
C SER A 459 -1.03 4.27 9.23
N SER A 460 -1.92 3.29 9.00
CA SER A 460 -2.21 2.25 9.99
C SER A 460 -0.99 1.47 10.45
N ILE A 461 -0.11 1.15 9.50
CA ILE A 461 1.13 0.43 9.79
C ILE A 461 2.07 1.29 10.66
N VAL A 462 2.09 2.61 10.42
CA VAL A 462 2.87 3.58 11.21
C VAL A 462 2.31 3.69 12.62
N ILE A 463 0.99 3.71 12.77
CA ILE A 463 0.34 3.84 14.06
C ILE A 463 0.51 2.58 14.92
N LEU A 464 0.49 1.38 14.33
CA LEU A 464 0.80 0.15 15.06
C LEU A 464 2.23 0.14 15.63
N GLN A 465 3.21 0.64 14.87
CA GLN A 465 4.58 0.75 15.38
C GLN A 465 4.72 1.86 16.42
N ALA A 466 4.08 3.02 16.19
CA ALA A 466 4.04 4.10 17.16
C ALA A 466 3.48 3.61 18.50
N ARG A 467 2.44 2.77 18.48
CA ARG A 467 1.90 2.14 19.68
C ARG A 467 2.99 1.38 20.44
N THR A 468 3.68 0.45 19.78
CA THR A 468 4.76 -0.34 20.40
C THR A 468 5.85 0.56 20.98
N ASP A 469 6.34 1.53 20.21
CA ASP A 469 7.40 2.44 20.62
C ASP A 469 6.98 3.34 21.79
N ILE A 470 5.72 3.81 21.80
CA ILE A 470 5.15 4.62 22.89
C ILE A 470 5.01 3.74 24.14
N GLU A 471 4.47 2.53 24.02
CA GLU A 471 4.33 1.59 25.15
C GLU A 471 5.71 1.27 25.77
N GLU A 472 6.72 0.98 24.94
CA GLU A 472 8.08 0.68 25.41
C GLU A 472 8.77 1.88 26.08
N ARG A 473 8.61 3.09 25.52
CA ARG A 473 9.27 4.30 26.05
C ARG A 473 8.58 4.89 27.27
N THR A 474 7.26 4.82 27.32
CA THR A 474 6.46 5.46 28.38
C THR A 474 6.04 4.49 29.48
N GLY A 475 6.01 3.19 29.19
CA GLY A 475 5.45 2.17 30.08
C GLY A 475 3.93 2.26 30.25
N LEU A 476 3.26 3.11 29.48
CA LEU A 476 1.80 3.28 29.49
C LEU A 476 1.20 2.35 28.44
N ALA A 477 0.11 1.67 28.78
CA ALA A 477 -0.66 0.91 27.80
C ALA A 477 -1.34 1.89 26.84
N VAL A 478 -1.23 1.65 25.54
CA VAL A 478 -1.78 2.53 24.51
C VAL A 478 -2.88 1.77 23.78
N ASP A 479 -4.10 2.27 23.84
CA ASP A 479 -5.15 1.79 22.93
C ASP A 479 -4.84 2.30 21.52
N LEU A 480 -4.80 1.39 20.56
CA LEU A 480 -4.50 1.71 19.17
C LEU A 480 -5.50 2.72 18.60
N SER A 481 -6.79 2.58 18.95
CA SER A 481 -7.85 3.48 18.48
C SER A 481 -7.60 4.91 18.94
N SER A 482 -7.04 5.10 20.14
CA SER A 482 -6.73 6.42 20.68
C SER A 482 -5.68 7.17 19.85
N LEU A 483 -4.73 6.49 19.23
CA LEU A 483 -3.71 7.14 18.39
C LEU A 483 -4.31 7.69 17.08
N PHE A 484 -5.40 7.10 16.60
CA PHE A 484 -6.13 7.63 15.44
C PHE A 484 -7.06 8.78 15.80
N GLU A 485 -7.75 8.68 16.93
CA GLU A 485 -8.65 9.73 17.40
C GLU A 485 -7.89 11.01 17.79
N HIS A 486 -6.74 10.85 18.45
CA HIS A 486 -5.88 11.94 18.86
C HIS A 486 -4.80 12.18 17.82
N ARG A 487 -5.11 13.03 16.84
CA ARG A 487 -4.26 13.28 15.65
C ARG A 487 -2.97 14.05 15.92
N THR A 488 -2.73 14.51 17.14
CA THR A 488 -1.55 15.32 17.51
C THR A 488 -0.83 14.71 18.70
N SER A 489 0.49 14.94 18.79
CA SER A 489 1.30 14.40 19.91
C SER A 489 0.84 14.95 21.26
N GLU A 490 0.41 16.22 21.29
CA GLU A 490 -0.19 16.85 22.46
C GLU A 490 -1.49 16.16 22.90
N ALA A 491 -2.39 15.87 21.95
CA ALA A 491 -3.66 15.21 22.25
C ALA A 491 -3.45 13.77 22.74
N GLN A 492 -2.50 13.04 22.13
CA GLN A 492 -2.14 11.68 22.53
C GLN A 492 -1.54 11.65 23.94
N ALA A 493 -0.58 12.53 24.24
CA ALA A 493 0.02 12.65 25.55
C ALA A 493 -1.04 12.94 26.63
N ARG A 494 -1.94 13.89 26.35
CA ARG A 494 -3.06 14.23 27.25
C ARG A 494 -3.96 13.03 27.50
N HIS A 495 -4.33 12.30 26.46
CA HIS A 495 -5.19 11.12 26.58
C HIS A 495 -4.53 10.03 27.41
N LEU A 496 -3.27 9.69 27.12
CA LEU A 496 -2.51 8.63 27.81
C LEU A 496 -2.27 8.94 29.29
N LEU A 497 -2.00 10.21 29.61
CA LEU A 497 -1.86 10.64 31.00
C LEU A 497 -3.21 10.55 31.73
N HIS A 498 -4.30 11.00 31.11
CA HIS A 498 -5.65 10.94 31.70
C HIS A 498 -6.15 9.49 31.91
N SER A 499 -5.92 8.59 30.96
CA SER A 499 -6.34 7.18 31.07
C SER A 499 -5.55 6.42 32.14
N SER A 500 -4.26 6.74 32.33
CA SER A 500 -3.42 6.20 33.42
C SER A 500 -3.91 6.61 34.82
N PHE A 501 -4.57 7.77 34.96
CA PHE A 501 -5.19 8.19 36.23
C PHE A 501 -6.49 7.44 36.57
N LEU A 502 -7.21 6.94 35.56
CA LEU A 502 -8.51 6.26 35.73
C LEU A 502 -8.36 4.74 35.88
N HIS A 503 -7.34 4.14 35.27
CA HIS A 503 -7.04 2.71 35.35
C HIS A 503 -5.54 2.49 35.55
N PRO A 504 -5.03 2.48 36.79
CA PRO A 504 -3.63 2.13 37.04
C PRO A 504 -3.37 0.68 36.62
N SER A 505 -2.43 0.47 35.70
CA SER A 505 -1.97 -0.87 35.29
C SER A 505 -1.61 -1.71 36.52
N PRO A 506 -1.98 -3.01 36.57
CA PRO A 506 -1.48 -3.92 37.58
C PRO A 506 0.01 -4.15 37.30
N SER A 507 0.87 -3.37 37.96
CA SER A 507 2.32 -3.52 37.83
C SER A 507 2.74 -4.92 38.26
N ALA A 508 3.53 -5.56 37.40
CA ALA A 508 4.28 -6.78 37.67
C ALA A 508 4.95 -6.72 39.06
N SER A 509 4.85 -7.82 39.77
CA SER A 509 5.38 -8.04 41.12
C SER A 509 6.89 -7.78 41.20
N GLY A 510 7.26 -6.63 41.77
CA GLY A 510 8.61 -6.30 42.21
C GLY A 510 8.57 -5.23 43.30
N LEU A 511 9.03 -5.57 44.51
CA LEU A 511 8.95 -4.74 45.72
C LEU A 511 9.43 -3.28 45.50
N PRO A 512 8.71 -2.25 46.02
CA PRO A 512 9.08 -0.86 45.80
C PRO A 512 10.27 -0.46 46.69
N SER A 513 11.30 0.12 46.07
CA SER A 513 12.37 0.81 46.79
C SER A 513 11.83 2.09 47.46
N ARG A 514 12.34 2.42 48.65
CA ARG A 514 11.93 3.52 49.54
C ARG A 514 11.96 4.95 48.94
N ARG A 515 12.27 5.13 47.65
CA ARG A 515 12.28 6.44 46.98
C ARG A 515 10.90 6.90 46.48
N ASN A 516 9.96 5.99 46.22
CA ASN A 516 8.67 6.34 45.58
C ASN A 516 7.61 6.89 46.54
N SER A 517 7.74 6.70 47.86
CA SER A 517 6.74 7.13 48.84
C SER A 517 6.75 8.64 49.14
N ARG A 518 7.82 9.37 48.80
CA ARG A 518 7.85 10.84 48.89
C ARG A 518 7.28 11.56 47.67
N ALA A 519 7.25 10.91 46.51
CA ALA A 519 6.71 11.46 45.26
C ALA A 519 5.16 11.50 45.28
N PHE A 520 4.52 10.43 45.73
CA PHE A 520 3.06 10.33 45.86
C PHE A 520 2.46 11.37 46.83
N LEU A 521 3.20 11.74 47.89
CA LEU A 521 2.73 12.72 48.87
C LEU A 521 2.74 14.16 48.32
N ARG A 522 3.66 14.47 47.39
CA ARG A 522 3.74 15.79 46.73
C ARG A 522 2.66 15.99 45.65
N MET A 523 2.25 14.93 44.95
CA MET A 523 1.15 14.96 43.99
C MET A 523 -0.20 15.25 44.68
N ARG A 524 -0.47 14.63 45.84
CA ARG A 524 -1.69 14.90 46.64
C ARG A 524 -1.81 16.36 47.09
N GLN A 525 -0.70 17.01 47.44
CA GLN A 525 -0.70 18.40 47.89
C GLN A 525 -0.90 19.40 46.74
N ARG A 526 -0.52 19.07 45.50
CA ARG A 526 -0.71 19.94 44.33
C ARG A 526 -2.11 19.84 43.72
N ALA A 527 -2.75 18.68 43.78
CA ALA A 527 -4.15 18.53 43.34
C ALA A 527 -5.13 19.29 44.25
N ALA A 528 -4.87 19.30 45.57
CA ALA A 528 -5.67 20.08 46.52
C ALA A 528 -5.53 21.61 46.35
N ALA A 529 -4.40 22.09 45.82
CA ALA A 529 -4.14 23.52 45.61
C ALA A 529 -4.71 24.07 44.28
N ARG A 530 -5.13 23.22 43.35
CA ARG A 530 -5.81 23.61 42.09
C ARG A 530 -7.34 23.53 42.16
N SER A 531 -7.88 23.12 43.31
CA SER A 531 -9.32 22.97 43.56
C SER A 531 -9.88 24.03 44.51
N ALA A 532 -9.13 25.11 44.76
CA ALA A 532 -9.49 26.21 45.67
C ALA A 532 -9.36 27.56 44.96
#